data_AF-A0A967SXP6-F1
#
_entry.id   AF-A0A967SXP6-F1
#
_cell.length_a   1.000
_cell.length_b   1.000
_cell.length_c   1.000
_cell.angle_alpha   90.00
_cell.angle_beta   90.00
_cell.angle_gamma   90.00
#
_symmetry.space_group_name_H-M   'P 1'
#
loop_
_entity.id
_entity.type
_entity.pdbx_description
1 polymer ?
#
loop_
_entity_poly.entity_id
_entity_poly.type
_entity_poly.pdbx_seq_one_letter_code
_entity_poly.pdbx_strand_id
1 'polypeptide(L)' 'MAVSAAVALGAERLVAPSAGNAAGALSAYGARAGVPVVVAMPKDTPKIFVDECRHYGAEVHLVDGTIADAGRWLA' A
#
# COMPACT_ATOMS: atom_id res chain seq x y z
N MET A 1 4.02 2.47 -14.33
CA MET A 1 4.57 1.18 -14.81
C MET A 1 4.33 0.03 -13.85
N ALA A 2 4.64 0.13 -12.55
CA ALA A 2 4.56 -1.00 -11.61
C ALA A 2 3.20 -1.75 -11.61
N VAL A 3 2.09 -1.04 -11.40
CA VAL A 3 0.74 -1.65 -11.37
C VAL A 3 0.39 -2.30 -12.70
N SER A 4 0.56 -1.60 -13.82
CA SER A 4 0.26 -2.13 -15.15
C SER A 4 1.08 -3.38 -15.47
N ALA A 5 2.37 -3.40 -15.10
CA ALA A 5 3.21 -4.57 -15.28
C ALA A 5 2.76 -5.74 -14.40
N ALA A 6 2.45 -5.49 -13.12
CA ALA A 6 1.96 -6.52 -12.21
C ALA A 6 0.64 -7.13 -12.70
N VAL A 7 -0.31 -6.30 -13.16
CA VAL A 7 -1.58 -6.77 -13.75
C VAL A 7 -1.32 -7.60 -15.00
N ALA A 8 -0.43 -7.14 -15.89
CA ALA A 8 -0.09 -7.89 -17.11
C ALA A 8 0.57 -9.25 -16.81
N LEU A 9 1.23 -9.38 -15.66
CA LEU A 9 1.81 -10.64 -15.17
C LEU A 9 0.82 -11.48 -14.34
N GLY A 10 -0.43 -11.05 -14.20
CA GLY A 10 -1.47 -11.81 -13.51
C GLY A 10 -1.49 -11.64 -11.99
N ALA A 11 -0.95 -10.54 -11.45
CA ALA A 11 -1.01 -10.28 -10.01
C ALA A 11 -2.46 -10.07 -9.54
N GLU A 12 -2.87 -10.83 -8.51
CA GLU A 12 -4.21 -10.75 -7.92
C GLU A 12 -4.30 -9.72 -6.77
N ARG A 13 -3.16 -9.29 -6.22
CA ARG A 13 -3.05 -8.33 -5.13
C ARG A 13 -1.68 -7.64 -5.18
N LEU A 14 -1.63 -6.39 -4.74
CA LEU A 14 -0.39 -5.63 -4.57
C LEU A 14 -0.16 -5.30 -3.09
N VAL A 15 1.07 -5.37 -2.64
CA VAL A 15 1.44 -5.09 -1.25
C VAL A 15 2.64 -4.16 -1.19
N ALA A 16 2.68 -3.24 -0.21
CA ALA A 16 3.85 -2.41 0.01
C ALA A 16 4.02 -2.00 1.49
N PRO A 17 5.23 -2.13 2.06
CA PRO A 17 5.58 -1.50 3.33
C PRO A 17 6.03 -0.06 3.05
N SER A 18 5.08 0.88 2.96
CA SER A 18 5.36 2.27 2.64
C SER A 18 4.49 3.23 3.45
N ALA A 19 5.08 4.32 3.92
CA ALA A 19 4.47 5.35 4.76
C ALA A 19 4.43 6.72 4.06
N GLY A 20 4.32 6.74 2.72
CA GLY A 20 4.39 7.97 1.94
C GLY A 20 3.84 7.82 0.52
N ASN A 21 4.27 8.70 -0.39
CA ASN A 21 3.74 8.80 -1.76
C ASN A 21 3.68 7.47 -2.54
N ALA A 22 4.60 6.53 -2.29
CA ALA A 22 4.57 5.24 -2.96
C ALA A 22 3.35 4.40 -2.58
N ALA A 23 2.91 4.44 -1.31
CA ALA A 23 1.69 3.81 -0.85
C ALA A 23 0.44 4.45 -1.49
N GLY A 24 0.38 5.80 -1.48
CA GLY A 24 -0.72 6.55 -2.09
C GLY A 24 -0.85 6.27 -3.58
N ALA A 25 0.28 6.33 -4.31
CA ALA A 25 0.31 6.00 -5.74
C ALA A 25 -0.11 4.55 -6.01
N LEU A 26 0.42 3.58 -5.25
CA LEU A 26 0.06 2.18 -5.40
C LEU A 26 -1.44 1.97 -5.17
N SER A 27 -1.99 2.59 -4.13
CA SER A 27 -3.42 2.55 -3.79
C SER A 27 -4.28 3.14 -4.91
N ALA A 28 -3.95 4.33 -5.40
CA ALA A 28 -4.68 5.01 -6.47
C ALA A 28 -4.67 4.19 -7.78
N TYR A 29 -3.50 3.71 -8.21
CA TYR A 29 -3.38 2.96 -9.45
C TYR A 29 -3.96 1.54 -9.32
N GLY A 30 -3.82 0.89 -8.17
CA GLY A 30 -4.46 -0.40 -7.89
C GLY A 30 -5.98 -0.31 -7.94
N ALA A 31 -6.55 0.72 -7.31
CA ALA A 31 -7.98 1.02 -7.39
C ALA A 31 -8.43 1.23 -8.85
N ARG A 32 -7.67 2.02 -9.63
CA ARG A 32 -7.96 2.24 -11.05
C ARG A 32 -7.91 0.94 -11.87
N ALA A 33 -7.00 0.04 -11.52
CA ALA A 33 -6.81 -1.25 -12.19
C ALA A 33 -7.78 -2.34 -11.68
N GLY A 34 -8.55 -2.08 -10.62
CA GLY A 34 -9.41 -3.09 -9.99
C GLY A 34 -8.64 -4.19 -9.26
N VAL A 35 -7.38 -3.93 -8.87
CA VAL A 35 -6.53 -4.88 -8.13
C VAL A 35 -6.42 -4.45 -6.67
N PRO A 36 -6.77 -5.31 -5.71
CA PRO A 36 -6.65 -5.01 -4.28
C PRO A 36 -5.23 -4.60 -3.88
N VAL A 37 -5.13 -3.58 -3.03
CA VAL A 37 -3.86 -3.07 -2.48
C VAL A 37 -3.86 -3.21 -0.98
N VAL A 38 -2.78 -3.73 -0.42
CA VAL A 38 -2.48 -3.71 1.02
C VAL A 38 -1.27 -2.85 1.27
N VAL A 39 -1.37 -1.97 2.26
CA VAL A 39 -0.24 -1.16 2.72
C VAL A 39 -0.02 -1.41 4.20
N ALA A 40 1.21 -1.76 4.57
CA ALA A 40 1.64 -1.76 5.96
C ALA A 40 2.48 -0.51 6.21
N MET A 41 2.23 0.19 7.31
CA MET A 41 2.93 1.42 7.66
C MET A 41 3.10 1.53 9.19
N PRO A 42 4.15 2.20 9.70
CA PRO A 42 4.30 2.51 11.12
C PRO A 42 3.08 3.24 11.70
N LYS A 43 2.74 2.99 12.97
CA LYS A 43 1.64 3.67 13.67
C LYS A 43 1.81 5.19 13.77
N ASP A 44 3.05 5.70 13.74
CA ASP A 44 3.37 7.12 13.78
C ASP A 44 3.37 7.78 12.38
N THR A 45 2.99 7.04 11.33
CA THR A 45 2.84 7.59 9.97
C THR A 45 1.86 8.77 9.98
N PRO A 46 2.22 9.92 9.36
CA PRO A 46 1.31 11.06 9.25
C PRO A 46 -0.04 10.65 8.66
N LYS A 47 -1.12 11.06 9.35
CA LYS A 47 -2.50 10.68 9.03
C LYS A 47 -2.88 10.94 7.56
N ILE A 48 -2.29 11.95 6.93
CA ILE A 48 -2.54 12.27 5.52
C ILE A 48 -2.23 11.10 4.58
N PHE A 49 -1.14 10.35 4.83
CA PHE A 49 -0.78 9.19 4.00
C PHE A 49 -1.67 7.98 4.27
N VAL A 50 -2.03 7.77 5.54
CA VAL A 50 -2.97 6.73 5.96
C VAL A 50 -4.32 6.94 5.28
N ASP A 51 -4.84 8.17 5.37
CA ASP A 51 -6.15 8.54 4.86
C ASP A 51 -6.17 8.54 3.33
N GLU A 52 -5.10 8.97 2.65
CA GLU A 52 -4.97 8.88 1.19
C GLU A 52 -5.10 7.43 0.70
N CYS A 53 -4.37 6.49 1.33
CA CYS A 53 -4.44 5.07 0.93
C CYS A 53 -5.85 4.50 1.15
N ARG A 54 -6.45 4.79 2.32
CA ARG A 54 -7.83 4.37 2.63
C ARG A 54 -8.86 4.99 1.70
N HIS A 55 -8.67 6.24 1.29
CA HIS A 55 -9.55 6.93 0.36
C HIS A 55 -9.62 6.21 -1.00
N TYR A 56 -8.49 5.70 -1.48
CA TYR A 56 -8.44 4.85 -2.68
C TYR A 56 -8.87 3.39 -2.45
N GLY A 57 -9.30 3.03 -1.24
CA GLY A 57 -9.78 1.68 -0.92
C GLY A 57 -8.70 0.66 -0.62
N ALA A 58 -7.46 1.08 -0.35
CA ALA A 58 -6.42 0.15 0.10
C ALA A 58 -6.68 -0.33 1.54
N GLU A 59 -6.32 -1.58 1.79
CA GLU A 59 -6.30 -2.18 3.12
C GLU A 59 -5.05 -1.69 3.87
N VAL A 60 -5.23 -0.85 4.88
CA VAL A 60 -4.10 -0.22 5.61
C VAL A 60 -3.92 -0.83 6.99
N HIS A 61 -2.74 -1.41 7.22
CA HIS A 61 -2.30 -1.97 8.51
C HIS A 61 -1.28 -1.06 9.17
N LEU A 62 -1.59 -0.62 10.40
CA LEU A 62 -0.69 0.19 11.21
C LEU A 62 0.10 -0.72 12.16
N VAL A 63 1.41 -0.75 11.99
CA VAL A 63 2.33 -1.67 12.67
C VAL A 63 3.16 -0.88 13.69
N ASP A 64 3.43 -1.47 14.86
CA ASP A 64 4.37 -0.88 15.82
C ASP A 64 5.80 -0.91 15.27
N GLY A 65 6.58 0.14 15.52
CA GLY A 65 7.98 0.22 15.12
C GLY A 65 8.20 0.96 13.81
N THR A 66 9.09 0.44 12.96
CA THR A 66 9.64 1.10 11.78
C THR A 66 9.06 0.59 10.48
N ILE A 67 9.41 1.22 9.36
CA ILE A 67 9.03 0.71 8.03
C ILE A 67 9.57 -0.70 7.75
N ALA A 68 10.68 -1.09 8.40
CA ALA A 68 11.21 -2.45 8.32
C ALA A 68 10.32 -3.46 9.07
N ASP A 69 9.69 -3.04 10.17
CA ASP A 69 8.69 -3.84 10.89
C ASP A 69 7.42 -4.03 10.05
N ALA A 70 6.96 -2.97 9.38
CA ALA A 70 5.87 -3.07 8.41
C ALA A 70 6.20 -4.02 7.25
N GLY A 71 7.45 -4.04 6.78
CA GLY A 71 7.93 -5.01 5.79
C GLY A 71 7.91 -6.44 6.29
N ARG A 72 8.32 -6.67 7.55
CA ARG A 72 8.23 -7.99 8.19
C ARG A 72 6.78 -8.45 8.40
N TRP A 73 5.86 -7.52 8.63
CA TRP A 73 4.44 -7.83 8.82
C TRP A 73 3.76 -8.33 7.53
N LEU A 74 4.25 -7.90 6.35
CA LEU A 74 3.73 -8.30 5.04
C LEU A 74 4.30 -9.63 4.50
N ALA A 75 5.39 -10.13 5.09
CA ALA A 75 6.08 -11.35 4.66
C ALA A 75 5.40 -12.62 5.19
#